data_AF-A0A367A1D9-F1
#
_entry.id   AF-A0A367A1D9-F1
#
_cell.length_a   1.000
_cell.length_b   1.000
_cell.length_c   1.000
_cell.angle_alpha   90.00
_cell.angle_beta   90.00
_cell.angle_gamma   90.00
#
_symmetry.space_group_name_H-M   'P 1'
#
loop_
_entity.id
_entity.type
_entity.pdbx_description
1 polymer ?
#
loop_
_entity_poly.entity_id
_entity_poly.type
_entity_poly.pdbx_seq_one_letter_code
_entity_poly.pdbx_strand_id
1 'polypeptide(L)'
;MVVHSVSRLPVGGIAVGGATVLGWWLTEVEDDGRGPVVAGPFATRAEAGWATAEHPPGTVETVYGVRRPDGRVKRRPSPQEWAWLAHLGEQLGRLPGEWEEVVDDEDPLTTLVVEVTAALAEAGLPLHDATGEDAALGGAVLRCEPDLDGIVVTWRQHERMSVDQVHGAAAEDAVQQVMSRAVADVLAVRGFDVEAFGGGCGHVVRRAT
;
A
#
# COMPACT_ATOMS: atom_id res chain seq x y z
N MET A 1 46.83 -7.30 -34.51
CA MET A 1 45.81 -6.37 -35.04
C MET A 1 44.53 -7.16 -35.19
N VAL A 2 43.69 -7.18 -34.15
CA VAL A 2 42.44 -7.94 -34.11
C VAL A 2 41.30 -6.94 -34.23
N VAL A 3 40.54 -7.04 -35.31
CA VAL A 3 39.33 -6.24 -35.52
C VAL A 3 38.17 -7.01 -34.89
N HIS A 4 37.62 -6.51 -33.80
CA HIS A 4 36.40 -7.05 -33.19
C HIS A 4 35.20 -6.62 -34.04
N SER A 5 34.55 -7.58 -34.70
CA SER A 5 33.21 -7.39 -35.26
C SER A 5 32.19 -7.51 -34.13
N VAL A 6 31.60 -6.38 -33.73
CA VAL A 6 30.46 -6.36 -32.79
C VAL A 6 29.20 -6.67 -33.60
N SER A 7 28.73 -7.91 -33.53
CA SER A 7 27.41 -8.27 -34.05
C SER A 7 26.34 -7.68 -33.13
N ARG A 8 25.64 -6.65 -33.62
CA ARG A 8 24.38 -6.18 -33.03
C ARG A 8 23.35 -7.31 -33.14
N LEU A 9 22.86 -7.81 -32.00
CA LEU A 9 21.70 -8.69 -31.97
C LEU A 9 20.43 -7.88 -32.27
N PRO A 10 19.48 -8.41 -33.05
CA PRO A 10 18.21 -7.76 -33.30
C PRO A 10 17.34 -7.77 -32.04
N VAL A 11 16.91 -6.59 -31.59
CA VAL A 11 15.79 -6.43 -30.64
C VAL A 11 14.52 -6.70 -31.43
N GLY A 12 14.04 -7.94 -31.36
CA GLY A 12 12.86 -8.38 -32.10
C GLY A 12 12.90 -9.88 -32.33
N GLY A 13 12.63 -10.66 -31.29
CA GLY A 13 12.55 -12.11 -31.37
C GLY A 13 11.38 -12.62 -30.54
N ILE A 14 10.22 -12.76 -31.18
CA ILE A 14 9.09 -13.53 -30.65
C ILE A 14 9.56 -14.99 -30.56
N ALA A 15 9.70 -15.50 -29.34
CA ALA A 15 9.81 -16.95 -29.13
C ALA A 15 8.42 -17.57 -29.22
N VAL A 16 8.07 -18.06 -30.41
CA VAL A 16 7.04 -19.08 -30.60
C VAL A 16 7.62 -20.41 -30.11
N GLY A 17 7.19 -20.87 -28.95
CA GLY A 17 7.58 -22.19 -28.44
C GLY A 17 7.27 -22.38 -26.97
N GLY A 18 6.02 -22.77 -26.63
CA GLY A 18 5.61 -23.45 -25.39
C GLY A 18 5.93 -22.81 -24.03
N ALA A 19 6.72 -21.74 -23.97
CA ALA A 19 7.17 -21.11 -22.74
C ALA A 19 6.09 -20.14 -22.27
N THR A 20 5.51 -20.44 -21.11
CA THR A 20 4.66 -19.52 -20.36
C THR A 20 5.49 -18.32 -19.90
N VAL A 21 5.36 -17.19 -20.59
CA VAL A 21 6.07 -15.95 -20.22
C VAL A 21 5.26 -15.20 -19.16
N LEU A 22 5.89 -14.95 -18.01
CA LEU A 22 5.37 -14.06 -16.97
C LEU A 22 5.75 -12.62 -17.33
N GLY A 23 4.79 -11.70 -17.29
CA GLY A 23 5.05 -10.29 -17.60
C GLY A 23 3.78 -9.45 -17.53
N TRP A 24 3.91 -8.21 -17.96
CA TRP A 24 2.78 -7.28 -18.11
C TRP A 24 2.13 -7.46 -19.47
N TRP A 25 0.81 -7.54 -19.50
CA TRP A 25 0.02 -7.70 -20.71
C TRP A 25 -1.03 -6.60 -20.76
N LEU A 26 -1.40 -6.20 -21.96
CA LEU A 26 -2.63 -5.45 -22.17
C LEU A 26 -3.73 -6.45 -22.52
N THR A 27 -4.88 -6.34 -21.87
CA THR A 27 -6.07 -7.12 -22.19
C THR A 27 -7.24 -6.21 -22.53
N GLU A 28 -8.13 -6.63 -23.41
CA GLU A 28 -9.40 -5.92 -23.61
C GLU A 28 -10.19 -5.89 -22.29
N VAL A 29 -10.87 -4.78 -22.03
CA VAL A 29 -11.80 -4.69 -20.89
C VAL A 29 -13.11 -5.34 -21.31
N GLU A 30 -13.42 -6.46 -20.67
CA GLU A 30 -14.71 -7.16 -20.77
C GLU A 30 -15.41 -7.12 -19.41
N ASP A 31 -16.73 -7.32 -19.39
CA ASP A 31 -17.54 -7.26 -18.14
C ASP A 31 -17.08 -8.28 -17.08
N ASP A 32 -16.49 -9.40 -17.48
CA ASP A 32 -15.95 -10.43 -16.56
C ASP A 32 -14.50 -10.15 -16.11
N GLY A 33 -13.91 -9.05 -16.61
CA GLY A 33 -12.52 -8.68 -16.39
C GLY A 33 -11.54 -9.73 -16.89
N ARG A 34 -11.86 -10.47 -17.95
CA ARG A 34 -10.98 -11.55 -18.49
C ARG A 34 -10.92 -11.51 -20.01
N GLY A 35 -10.79 -10.32 -20.57
CA GLY A 35 -10.63 -10.14 -22.01
C GLY A 35 -9.34 -10.75 -22.57
N PRO A 36 -9.30 -10.94 -23.91
CA PRO A 36 -8.13 -11.46 -24.60
C PRO A 36 -6.94 -10.49 -24.50
N VAL A 37 -5.73 -11.05 -24.59
CA VAL A 37 -4.49 -10.27 -24.69
C VAL A 37 -4.43 -9.54 -26.03
N VAL A 38 -4.21 -8.22 -25.98
CA VAL A 38 -3.97 -7.38 -27.16
C VAL A 38 -2.49 -7.14 -27.42
N ALA A 39 -1.66 -7.04 -26.38
CA ALA A 39 -0.23 -6.75 -26.49
C ALA A 39 0.58 -7.25 -25.28
N GLY A 40 1.88 -7.42 -25.46
CA GLY A 40 2.85 -7.84 -24.43
C GLY A 40 3.66 -9.08 -24.82
N PRO A 41 4.50 -9.60 -23.91
CA PRO A 41 4.70 -9.11 -22.55
C PRO A 41 5.58 -7.86 -22.51
N PHE A 42 5.22 -6.88 -21.70
CA PHE A 42 6.07 -5.73 -21.35
C PHE A 42 6.89 -6.06 -20.11
N ALA A 43 8.11 -5.52 -20.04
CA ALA A 43 9.01 -5.79 -18.92
C ALA A 43 8.60 -5.05 -17.66
N THR A 44 7.98 -3.86 -17.80
CA THR A 44 7.59 -3.01 -16.68
C THR A 44 6.13 -2.57 -16.76
N ARG A 45 5.55 -2.23 -15.60
CA ARG A 45 4.22 -1.60 -15.52
C ARG A 45 4.19 -0.27 -16.27
N ALA A 46 5.29 0.48 -16.24
CA ALA A 46 5.39 1.76 -16.92
C ALA A 46 5.29 1.59 -18.44
N GLU A 47 6.04 0.65 -19.03
CA GLU A 47 5.94 0.32 -20.46
C GLU A 47 4.53 -0.10 -20.87
N ALA A 48 3.88 -0.97 -20.09
CA ALA A 48 2.49 -1.34 -20.35
C ALA A 48 1.52 -0.16 -20.19
N GLY A 49 1.79 0.76 -19.26
CA GLY A 49 1.03 2.00 -19.07
C GLY A 49 1.13 2.94 -20.26
N TRP A 50 2.33 3.10 -20.85
CA TRP A 50 2.52 3.86 -22.08
C TRP A 50 1.75 3.24 -23.25
N ALA A 51 1.82 1.92 -23.43
CA ALA A 51 1.04 1.22 -24.45
C ALA A 51 -0.48 1.38 -24.20
N THR A 52 -0.93 1.34 -22.95
CA THR A 52 -2.35 1.52 -22.60
C THR A 52 -2.86 2.90 -23.04
N ALA A 53 -2.03 3.93 -22.95
CA ALA A 53 -2.39 5.29 -23.35
C ALA A 53 -2.55 5.49 -24.88
N GLU A 54 -2.09 4.53 -25.70
CA GLU A 54 -2.31 4.52 -27.15
C GLU A 54 -3.74 4.04 -27.52
N HIS A 55 -4.47 3.48 -26.55
CA HIS A 55 -5.85 3.02 -26.70
C HIS A 55 -6.84 4.02 -26.07
N PRO A 56 -8.10 4.05 -26.53
CA PRO A 56 -9.12 4.87 -25.90
C PRO A 56 -9.29 4.51 -24.40
N PRO A 57 -9.57 5.49 -23.52
CA PRO A 57 -9.73 5.22 -22.10
C PRO A 57 -10.77 4.13 -21.82
N GLY A 58 -10.40 3.14 -21.02
CA GLY A 58 -11.29 2.04 -20.61
C GLY A 58 -11.46 0.91 -21.61
N THR A 59 -10.77 0.90 -22.76
CA THR A 59 -10.86 -0.22 -23.71
C THR A 59 -9.91 -1.36 -23.41
N VAL A 60 -8.76 -1.05 -22.79
CA VAL A 60 -7.75 -2.04 -22.41
C VAL A 60 -7.27 -1.77 -20.99
N GLU A 61 -6.87 -2.82 -20.29
CA GLU A 61 -6.28 -2.75 -18.97
C GLU A 61 -4.91 -3.44 -18.93
N THR A 62 -4.07 -3.01 -18.00
CA THR A 62 -2.75 -3.61 -17.75
C THR A 62 -2.86 -4.72 -16.72
N VAL A 63 -2.43 -5.93 -17.07
CA VAL A 63 -2.53 -7.14 -16.24
C VAL A 63 -1.18 -7.83 -16.12
N TYR A 64 -0.75 -8.12 -14.89
CA TYR A 64 0.44 -8.94 -14.65
C TYR A 64 0.07 -10.43 -14.59
N GLY A 65 0.82 -11.27 -15.29
CA GLY A 65 0.61 -12.70 -15.21
C GLY A 65 1.18 -13.50 -16.38
N VAL A 66 0.64 -14.70 -16.52
CA VAL A 66 1.07 -15.66 -17.54
C VAL A 66 -0.01 -15.75 -18.61
N ARG A 67 0.36 -15.49 -19.87
CA ARG A 67 -0.55 -15.73 -21.00
C ARG A 67 -0.79 -17.23 -21.16
N ARG A 68 -2.06 -17.62 -21.22
CA ARG A 68 -2.53 -18.99 -21.44
C ARG A 68 -2.70 -19.27 -22.94
N PRO A 69 -2.78 -20.55 -23.35
CA PRO A 69 -3.05 -20.94 -24.73
C PRO A 69 -4.37 -20.41 -25.30
N ASP A 70 -5.37 -20.14 -24.44
CA ASP A 70 -6.67 -19.55 -24.80
C ASP A 70 -6.58 -18.05 -25.16
N GLY A 71 -5.39 -17.46 -25.09
CA GLY A 71 -5.16 -16.04 -25.38
C GLY A 71 -5.44 -15.11 -24.20
N ARG A 72 -5.86 -15.62 -23.04
CA ARG A 72 -6.14 -14.83 -21.83
C ARG A 72 -4.97 -14.84 -20.86
N VAL A 73 -4.98 -13.95 -19.88
CA VAL A 73 -3.94 -13.89 -18.83
C VAL A 73 -4.41 -14.61 -17.58
N LYS A 74 -3.62 -15.58 -17.10
CA LYS A 74 -3.71 -16.05 -15.72
C LYS A 74 -3.04 -15.00 -14.84
N ARG A 75 -3.83 -14.14 -14.19
CA ARG A 75 -3.36 -13.13 -13.24
C ARG A 75 -2.42 -13.73 -12.20
N ARG A 76 -1.37 -12.99 -11.87
CA ARG A 76 -0.44 -13.23 -10.77
C ARG A 76 -0.24 -11.93 -10.02
N PRO A 77 0.06 -11.96 -8.71
CA PRO A 77 0.50 -10.76 -8.03
C PRO A 77 1.77 -10.23 -8.72
N SER A 78 1.74 -8.95 -9.04
CA SER A 78 2.80 -8.17 -9.64
C SER A 78 3.93 -7.89 -8.65
N PRO A 79 5.13 -7.53 -9.13
CA PRO A 79 6.20 -7.07 -8.27
C PRO A 79 5.79 -5.89 -7.37
N GLN A 80 4.93 -4.99 -7.86
CA GLN A 80 4.41 -3.86 -7.11
C GLN A 80 3.42 -4.30 -6.03
N GLU A 81 2.54 -5.26 -6.31
CA GLU A 81 1.66 -5.85 -5.29
C GLU A 81 2.47 -6.57 -4.21
N TRP A 82 3.52 -7.31 -4.59
CA TRP A 82 4.43 -7.92 -3.60
C TRP A 82 5.18 -6.88 -2.77
N ALA A 83 5.68 -5.81 -3.39
CA ALA A 83 6.33 -4.72 -2.67
C ALA A 83 5.37 -4.02 -1.70
N TRP A 84 4.11 -3.82 -2.11
CA TRP A 84 3.06 -3.29 -1.26
C TRP A 84 2.78 -4.21 -0.06
N LEU A 85 2.62 -5.52 -0.28
CA LEU A 85 2.40 -6.49 0.79
C LEU A 85 3.58 -6.56 1.77
N ALA A 86 4.81 -6.47 1.26
CA ALA A 86 6.01 -6.40 2.10
C ALA A 86 6.00 -5.13 2.96
N HIS A 87 5.72 -3.97 2.37
CA HIS A 87 5.61 -2.70 3.09
C HIS A 87 4.50 -2.73 4.15
N LEU A 88 3.32 -3.26 3.81
CA LEU A 88 2.22 -3.41 4.77
C LEU A 88 2.63 -4.34 5.93
N GLY A 89 3.33 -5.43 5.65
CA GLY A 89 3.88 -6.32 6.67
C GLY A 89 4.89 -5.62 7.59
N GLU A 90 5.76 -4.77 7.03
CA GLU A 90 6.68 -3.93 7.82
C GLU A 90 5.92 -2.95 8.71
N GLN A 91 4.84 -2.34 8.23
CA GLN A 91 4.01 -1.45 9.04
C GLN A 91 3.31 -2.20 10.17
N LEU A 92 2.71 -3.36 9.89
CA LEU A 92 2.07 -4.20 10.91
C LEU A 92 3.07 -4.69 11.95
N GLY A 93 4.33 -4.93 11.57
CA GLY A 93 5.41 -5.27 12.50
C GLY A 93 5.77 -4.16 13.49
N ARG A 94 5.28 -2.93 13.31
CA ARG A 94 5.46 -1.80 14.24
C ARG A 94 4.34 -1.69 15.27
N LEU A 95 3.31 -2.53 15.18
CA LEU A 95 2.23 -2.52 16.16
C LEU A 95 2.78 -2.84 17.56
N PRO A 96 2.30 -2.15 18.60
CA PRO A 96 2.70 -2.45 19.97
C PRO A 96 2.38 -3.90 20.36
N GLY A 97 3.17 -4.49 21.27
CA GLY A 97 3.01 -5.89 21.70
C GLY A 97 1.64 -6.24 22.29
N GLU A 98 0.84 -5.26 22.73
CA GLU A 98 -0.56 -5.46 23.14
C GLU A 98 -1.44 -6.07 22.04
N TRP A 99 -1.06 -5.89 20.76
CA TRP A 99 -1.73 -6.53 19.64
C TRP A 99 -1.42 -8.03 19.55
N GLU A 100 -0.28 -8.51 20.03
CA GLU A 100 0.04 -9.95 19.99
C GLU A 100 -0.93 -10.80 20.82
N GLU A 101 -1.52 -10.21 21.87
CA GLU A 101 -2.50 -10.89 22.75
C GLU A 101 -3.93 -10.85 22.17
N VAL A 102 -4.21 -9.94 21.24
CA VAL A 102 -5.54 -9.68 20.65
C VAL A 102 -5.66 -10.23 19.23
N VAL A 103 -4.54 -10.38 18.51
CA VAL A 103 -4.53 -10.88 17.14
C VAL A 103 -4.89 -12.37 17.10
N ASP A 104 -6.17 -12.62 16.92
CA ASP A 104 -6.74 -13.90 16.50
C ASP A 104 -7.39 -13.75 15.11
N ASP A 105 -7.27 -14.75 14.25
CA ASP A 105 -7.75 -14.70 12.85
C ASP A 105 -9.28 -14.56 12.78
N GLU A 106 -9.99 -14.95 13.84
CA GLU A 106 -11.45 -14.83 13.96
C GLU A 106 -11.89 -13.50 14.63
N ASP A 107 -10.96 -12.71 15.17
CA ASP A 107 -11.29 -11.45 15.85
C ASP A 107 -11.54 -10.31 14.83
N PRO A 108 -12.73 -9.67 14.86
CA PRO A 108 -13.05 -8.53 14.02
C PRO A 108 -12.04 -7.36 14.10
N LEU A 109 -11.39 -7.16 15.26
CA LEU A 109 -10.35 -6.15 15.49
C LEU A 109 -9.06 -6.46 14.74
N THR A 110 -8.70 -7.73 14.57
CA THR A 110 -7.54 -8.15 13.74
C THR A 110 -7.72 -7.69 12.30
N THR A 111 -8.91 -7.90 11.74
CA THR A 111 -9.18 -7.43 10.37
C THR A 111 -9.20 -5.89 10.33
N LEU A 112 -9.72 -5.23 11.37
CA LEU A 112 -9.82 -3.76 11.40
C LEU A 112 -8.44 -3.10 11.49
N VAL A 113 -7.51 -3.65 12.27
CA VAL A 113 -6.16 -3.08 12.40
C VAL A 113 -5.38 -3.19 11.09
N VAL A 114 -5.57 -4.29 10.33
CA VAL A 114 -4.99 -4.44 8.99
C VAL A 114 -5.57 -3.41 8.02
N GLU A 115 -6.90 -3.22 8.03
CA GLU A 115 -7.58 -2.24 7.18
C GLU A 115 -7.14 -0.80 7.48
N VAL A 116 -7.07 -0.42 8.77
CA VAL A 116 -6.61 0.90 9.20
C VAL A 116 -5.13 1.12 8.86
N THR A 117 -4.27 0.11 9.10
CA THR A 117 -2.85 0.19 8.76
C THR A 117 -2.64 0.35 7.25
N ALA A 118 -3.36 -0.41 6.44
CA ALA A 118 -3.33 -0.29 4.99
C ALA A 118 -3.78 1.11 4.54
N ALA A 119 -4.88 1.62 5.08
CA ALA A 119 -5.39 2.95 4.73
C ALA A 119 -4.39 4.08 5.05
N LEU A 120 -3.70 4.00 6.18
CA LEU A 120 -2.66 4.97 6.56
C LEU A 120 -1.42 4.84 5.68
N ALA A 121 -0.95 3.61 5.43
CA ALA A 121 0.20 3.37 4.57
C ALA A 121 -0.05 3.81 3.12
N GLU A 122 -1.24 3.59 2.56
CA GLU A 122 -1.66 4.10 1.25
C GLU A 122 -1.66 5.64 1.20
N ALA A 123 -2.00 6.30 2.32
CA ALA A 123 -1.97 7.75 2.45
C ALA A 123 -0.55 8.31 2.70
N GLY A 124 0.47 7.45 2.81
CA GLY A 124 1.84 7.84 3.12
C GLY A 124 2.06 8.23 4.59
N LEU A 125 1.20 7.76 5.50
CA LEU A 125 1.29 7.98 6.94
C LEU A 125 1.81 6.69 7.61
N PRO A 126 3.11 6.58 7.91
CA PRO A 126 3.66 5.37 8.51
C PRO A 126 3.21 5.22 9.98
N LEU A 127 3.17 3.98 10.44
CA LEU A 127 3.05 3.69 11.87
C LEU A 127 4.35 4.04 12.59
N HIS A 128 4.20 4.57 13.80
CA HIS A 128 5.30 4.86 14.70
C HIS A 128 5.96 3.57 15.17
N ASP A 129 7.26 3.45 14.90
CA ASP A 129 8.08 2.32 15.32
C ASP A 129 8.60 2.53 16.75
N ALA A 130 7.78 2.24 17.76
CA ALA A 130 8.12 2.53 19.17
C ALA A 130 9.34 1.75 19.69
N THR A 131 9.71 0.64 19.05
CA THR A 131 10.74 -0.29 19.53
C THR A 131 11.94 -0.45 18.59
N GLY A 132 11.85 0.03 17.36
CA GLY A 132 12.89 -0.11 16.36
C GLY A 132 13.74 1.14 16.15
N GLU A 133 14.53 1.11 15.08
CA GLU A 133 15.55 2.13 14.77
C GLU A 133 14.93 3.48 14.39
N ASP A 134 13.66 3.49 14.00
CA ASP A 134 12.89 4.66 13.55
C ASP A 134 12.09 5.33 14.67
N ALA A 135 12.29 4.95 15.95
CA ALA A 135 11.52 5.49 17.08
C ALA A 135 11.52 7.02 17.16
N ALA A 136 12.59 7.68 16.70
CA ALA A 136 12.70 9.12 16.72
C ALA A 136 11.82 9.84 15.68
N LEU A 137 11.39 9.16 14.60
CA LEU A 137 10.76 9.79 13.42
C LEU A 137 9.30 10.21 13.63
N GLY A 138 8.61 9.61 14.60
CA GLY A 138 7.17 9.76 14.79
C GLY A 138 6.33 8.91 13.83
N GLY A 139 5.01 9.08 13.85
CA GLY A 139 4.07 8.30 13.05
C GLY A 139 2.71 8.10 13.74
N ALA A 140 1.80 7.42 13.06
CA ALA A 140 0.52 7.03 13.65
C ALA A 140 0.73 5.92 14.69
N VAL A 141 0.03 6.00 15.82
CA VAL A 141 0.07 4.98 16.88
C VAL A 141 -1.31 4.36 16.95
N LEU A 142 -1.37 3.03 16.80
CA LEU A 142 -2.59 2.24 16.93
C LEU A 142 -2.55 1.49 18.26
N ARG A 143 -3.55 1.74 19.10
CA ARG A 143 -3.71 1.06 20.39
C ARG A 143 -4.97 0.21 20.37
N CYS A 144 -4.85 -0.98 20.96
CA CYS A 144 -6.00 -1.84 21.14
C CYS A 144 -6.77 -1.40 22.38
N GLU A 145 -8.05 -1.04 22.21
CA GLU A 145 -8.94 -0.70 23.32
C GLU A 145 -10.24 -1.50 23.15
N PRO A 146 -10.26 -2.79 23.56
CA PRO A 146 -11.37 -3.70 23.29
C PRO A 146 -12.72 -3.20 23.82
N ASP A 147 -12.70 -2.45 24.92
CA ASP A 147 -13.90 -1.87 25.54
C ASP A 147 -14.56 -0.77 24.68
N LEU A 148 -13.87 -0.26 23.66
CA LEU A 148 -14.36 0.79 22.76
C LEU A 148 -14.91 0.25 21.44
N ASP A 149 -14.90 -1.08 21.25
CA ASP A 149 -15.31 -1.75 20.00
C ASP A 149 -14.61 -1.14 18.78
N GLY A 150 -13.31 -0.88 18.90
CA GLY A 150 -12.54 -0.17 17.89
C GLY A 150 -11.08 0.01 18.25
N ILE A 151 -10.39 0.80 17.42
CA ILE A 151 -8.96 1.06 17.53
C ILE A 151 -8.76 2.51 17.93
N VAL A 152 -7.95 2.77 18.96
CA VAL A 152 -7.54 4.13 19.28
C VAL A 152 -6.35 4.51 18.42
N VAL A 153 -6.52 5.55 17.62
CA VAL A 153 -5.51 6.10 16.72
C VAL A 153 -5.06 7.44 17.27
N THR A 154 -3.75 7.59 17.44
CA THR A 154 -3.12 8.87 17.80
C THR A 154 -1.95 9.15 16.87
N TRP A 155 -1.37 10.35 16.95
CA TRP A 155 -0.16 10.71 16.23
C TRP A 155 0.98 10.96 17.21
N ARG A 156 2.17 10.47 16.90
CA ARG A 156 3.40 10.84 17.59
C ARG A 156 4.27 11.69 16.67
N GLN A 157 4.65 12.87 17.14
CA GLN A 157 5.60 13.71 16.41
C GLN A 157 7.04 13.21 16.57
N HIS A 158 7.88 13.59 15.62
CA HIS A 158 9.33 13.40 15.71
C HIS A 158 9.86 13.95 17.04
N GLU A 159 10.83 13.27 17.65
CA GLU A 159 11.44 13.68 18.93
C GLU A 159 12.05 15.09 18.91
N ARG A 160 12.46 15.62 17.76
CA ARG A 160 12.90 17.03 17.64
C ARG A 160 11.78 18.02 17.99
N MET A 161 10.53 17.58 17.85
CA MET A 161 9.35 18.35 18.24
C MET A 161 8.86 18.01 19.63
N SER A 162 8.66 16.72 19.93
CA SER A 162 8.03 16.30 21.18
C SER A 162 8.96 16.21 22.38
N VAL A 163 10.27 15.97 22.16
CA VAL A 163 11.27 15.80 23.23
C VAL A 163 12.18 17.02 23.31
N ASP A 164 12.82 17.37 22.19
CA ASP A 164 13.77 18.49 22.13
C ASP A 164 13.06 19.85 22.14
N GLN A 165 11.76 19.87 21.80
CA GLN A 165 10.94 21.09 21.67
C GLN A 165 11.65 22.21 20.91
N VAL A 166 12.29 21.89 19.77
CA VAL A 166 13.11 22.85 19.00
C VAL A 166 12.32 24.10 18.57
N HIS A 167 10.99 24.00 18.49
CA HIS A 167 10.10 25.13 18.18
C HIS A 167 9.17 25.52 19.35
N GLY A 168 9.39 24.96 20.54
CA GLY A 168 8.64 25.21 21.77
C GLY A 168 7.29 24.48 21.86
N ALA A 169 6.79 24.34 23.09
CA ALA A 169 5.57 23.59 23.42
C ALA A 169 4.32 24.05 22.65
N ALA A 170 4.15 25.35 22.40
CA ALA A 170 2.98 25.85 21.67
C ALA A 170 2.95 25.38 20.20
N ALA A 171 4.12 25.25 19.57
CA ALA A 171 4.22 24.71 18.21
C ALA A 171 4.00 23.20 18.21
N GLU A 172 4.55 22.49 19.20
CA GLU A 172 4.30 21.06 19.42
C GLU A 172 2.80 20.77 19.56
N ASP A 173 2.09 21.48 20.43
CA ASP A 173 0.65 21.30 20.65
C ASP A 173 -0.16 21.57 19.37
N ALA A 174 0.18 22.63 18.64
CA ALA A 174 -0.52 22.98 17.41
C ALA A 174 -0.30 21.92 16.31
N VAL A 175 0.93 21.45 16.13
CA VAL A 175 1.23 20.37 15.18
C VAL A 175 0.55 19.07 15.61
N GLN A 176 0.48 18.79 16.91
CA GLN A 176 -0.19 17.60 17.42
C GLN A 176 -1.66 17.58 17.02
N GLN A 177 -2.37 18.69 17.24
CA GLN A 177 -3.78 18.81 16.88
C GLN A 177 -3.99 18.69 15.37
N VAL A 178 -3.15 19.34 14.56
CA VAL A 178 -3.23 19.26 13.10
C VAL A 178 -3.03 17.83 12.61
N MET A 179 -2.03 17.13 13.13
CA MET A 179 -1.71 15.78 12.68
C MET A 179 -2.74 14.75 13.17
N SER A 180 -3.20 14.82 14.43
CA SER A 180 -4.28 13.96 14.91
C SER A 180 -5.55 14.12 14.06
N ARG A 181 -5.91 15.37 13.71
CA ARG A 181 -7.03 15.63 12.82
C ARG A 181 -6.79 15.12 11.39
N ALA A 182 -5.61 15.32 10.83
CA ALA A 182 -5.29 14.85 9.48
C ALA A 182 -5.42 13.33 9.37
N VAL A 183 -4.94 12.60 10.37
CA VAL A 183 -5.09 11.13 10.45
C VAL A 183 -6.57 10.73 10.50
N ALA A 184 -7.37 11.40 11.33
CA ALA A 184 -8.81 11.16 11.41
C ALA A 184 -9.53 11.43 10.09
N ASP A 185 -9.24 12.56 9.46
CA ASP A 185 -9.86 12.96 8.19
C ASP A 185 -9.51 11.97 7.06
N VAL A 186 -8.25 11.47 7.02
CA VAL A 186 -7.85 10.41 6.08
C VAL A 186 -8.68 9.15 6.30
N LEU A 187 -8.81 8.68 7.54
CA LEU A 187 -9.57 7.46 7.84
C LEU A 187 -11.07 7.63 7.54
N ALA A 188 -11.66 8.78 7.86
CA ALA A 188 -13.05 9.07 7.52
C ALA A 188 -13.27 9.07 5.99
N VAL A 189 -12.37 9.67 5.21
CA VAL A 189 -12.43 9.65 3.73
C VAL A 189 -12.26 8.24 3.17
N ARG A 190 -11.50 7.37 3.85
CA ARG A 190 -11.36 5.95 3.49
C ARG A 190 -12.56 5.09 3.89
N GLY A 191 -13.55 5.67 4.59
CA GLY A 191 -14.83 5.02 4.89
C GLY A 191 -14.92 4.39 6.28
N PHE A 192 -14.03 4.75 7.20
CA PHE A 192 -14.15 4.35 8.60
C PHE A 192 -15.08 5.29 9.38
N ASP A 193 -15.72 4.77 10.43
CA ASP A 193 -16.37 5.61 11.44
C ASP A 193 -15.30 6.09 12.44
N VAL A 194 -15.22 7.41 12.65
CA VAL A 194 -14.13 8.04 13.39
C VAL A 194 -14.71 8.99 14.44
N GLU A 195 -14.49 8.67 15.71
CA GLU A 195 -14.99 9.41 16.85
C GLU A 195 -13.83 10.06 17.62
N ALA A 196 -13.97 11.32 18.03
CA ALA A 196 -12.93 12.00 18.82
C ALA A 196 -12.77 11.37 20.21
N PHE A 197 -11.52 11.18 20.65
CA PHE A 197 -11.17 10.57 21.92
C PHE A 197 -10.09 11.39 22.67
N GLY A 198 -10.04 11.27 23.99
CA GLY A 198 -8.95 11.84 24.80
C GLY A 198 -8.74 13.35 24.62
N GLY A 199 -9.83 14.13 24.49
CA GLY A 199 -9.75 15.58 24.32
C GLY A 199 -9.35 16.05 22.91
N GLY A 200 -9.42 15.18 21.90
CA GLY A 200 -9.13 15.51 20.49
C GLY A 200 -7.70 15.20 20.05
N CYS A 201 -6.90 14.62 20.95
CA CYS A 201 -5.53 14.19 20.65
C CYS A 201 -5.49 12.79 20.02
N GLY A 202 -6.59 12.03 20.13
CA GLY A 202 -6.78 10.71 19.55
C GLY A 202 -8.19 10.49 19.02
N HIS A 203 -8.39 9.39 18.32
CA HIS A 203 -9.67 9.03 17.72
C HIS A 203 -9.95 7.54 17.86
N VAL A 204 -11.19 7.17 18.17
CA VAL A 204 -11.63 5.76 18.05
C VAL A 204 -12.07 5.52 16.62
N VAL A 205 -11.56 4.46 16.01
CA VAL A 205 -11.83 4.09 14.63
C VAL A 205 -12.54 2.75 14.59
N ARG A 206 -13.63 2.69 13.83
CA ARG A 206 -14.49 1.51 13.66
C ARG A 206 -14.81 1.29 12.19
N ARG A 207 -15.31 0.11 11.84
CA ARG A 207 -15.92 -0.09 10.52
C ARG A 207 -17.18 0.77 10.42
N ALA A 208 -17.38 1.45 9.30
CA ALA A 208 -18.67 2.04 9.00
C ALA A 208 -19.73 0.92 8.85
N THR A 209 -20.94 1.22 9.32
CA THR A 209 -22.11 0.33 9.21
C THR A 209 -22.88 0.52 7.92
#